data_AF-A0A520P0H3-F1
#
_entry.id   AF-A0A520P0H3-F1
#
_cell.length_a   1.000
_cell.length_b   1.000
_cell.length_c   1.000
_cell.angle_alpha   90.00
_cell.angle_beta   90.00
_cell.angle_gamma   90.00
#
_symmetry.space_group_name_H-M   'P 1'
#
loop_
_entity.id
_entity.type
_entity.pdbx_description
1 polymer ?
#
loop_
_entity_poly.entity_id
_entity_poly.type
_entity_poly.pdbx_seq_one_letter_code
_entity_poly.pdbx_strand_id
1 'polypeptide(L)'
;MISASHLQKGKLIFLLRVWHRFGLILGLIVGFSTASLGLAENLRDNDISRLLTFGQVDAARELLEASDPSPADRLFFDARLLKSQAKFTAAIALFRQVLQLEPNRMNARRELAHTLLLNRDFGPAEFHFNQLLRIDENPKM
;
A
#
# COMPACT_ATOMS: atom_id res chain seq x y z
N MET A 1 -1.56 -77.92 -15.75
CA MET A 1 -2.66 -77.00 -15.40
C MET A 1 -2.13 -75.99 -14.39
N ILE A 2 -2.22 -74.69 -14.72
CA ILE A 2 -2.04 -73.48 -13.86
C ILE A 2 -0.61 -73.30 -13.31
N SER A 3 0.32 -72.46 -13.82
CA SER A 3 0.30 -71.10 -14.39
C SER A 3 -0.37 -70.04 -13.52
N ALA A 4 0.43 -69.35 -12.68
CA ALA A 4 0.34 -67.91 -12.38
C ALA A 4 1.26 -67.54 -11.19
N SER A 5 2.56 -67.39 -11.43
CA SER A 5 3.46 -66.68 -10.50
C SER A 5 4.07 -65.48 -11.24
N HIS A 6 3.26 -64.44 -11.42
CA HIS A 6 3.71 -63.23 -12.09
C HIS A 6 3.65 -62.03 -11.15
N LEU A 7 4.85 -61.63 -10.73
CA LEU A 7 5.30 -60.26 -10.46
C LEU A 7 4.24 -59.22 -10.05
N GLN A 8 4.22 -58.88 -8.76
CA GLN A 8 3.73 -57.58 -8.30
C GLN A 8 4.74 -56.87 -7.37
N LYS A 9 6.03 -56.94 -7.70
CA LYS A 9 7.10 -56.18 -7.02
C LYS A 9 7.58 -54.94 -7.80
N GLY A 10 6.79 -54.47 -8.78
CA GLY A 10 7.16 -53.39 -9.70
C GLY A 10 6.43 -52.04 -9.51
N LYS A 11 5.57 -51.88 -8.49
CA LYS A 11 4.77 -50.65 -8.32
C LYS A 11 5.15 -49.76 -7.12
N LEU A 12 6.09 -50.19 -6.27
CA LEU A 12 6.43 -49.46 -5.03
C LEU A 12 7.71 -48.61 -5.12
N ILE A 13 8.44 -48.64 -6.24
CA ILE A 13 9.71 -47.89 -6.41
C ILE A 13 9.57 -46.73 -7.41
N PHE A 14 8.40 -46.57 -8.04
CA PHE A 14 8.19 -45.55 -9.08
C PHE A 14 7.73 -44.18 -8.56
N LEU A 15 7.23 -44.08 -7.32
CA LEU A 15 6.79 -42.79 -6.75
C LEU A 15 7.85 -42.09 -5.87
N LEU A 16 9.02 -42.71 -5.65
CA LEU A 16 10.15 -42.08 -4.96
C LEU A 16 11.16 -41.41 -5.92
N ARG A 17 10.92 -41.43 -7.24
CA ARG A 17 11.80 -40.83 -8.27
C ARG A 17 11.17 -39.66 -9.03
N VAL A 18 10.12 -39.03 -8.48
CA VAL A 18 9.57 -37.76 -8.99
C VAL A 18 10.24 -36.54 -8.32
N TRP A 19 11.15 -36.77 -7.37
CA TRP A 19 11.88 -35.75 -6.62
C TRP A 19 13.20 -35.27 -7.26
N HIS A 20 13.41 -35.45 -8.57
CA HIS A 20 14.66 -35.02 -9.21
C HIS A 20 14.52 -34.39 -10.62
N ARG A 21 13.32 -33.90 -10.99
CA ARG A 21 13.10 -33.07 -12.20
C ARG A 21 12.32 -31.77 -11.94
N PHE A 22 12.22 -31.34 -10.68
CA PHE A 22 11.76 -29.99 -10.31
C PHE A 22 12.86 -29.18 -9.60
N GLY A 23 14.12 -29.50 -9.86
CA GLY A 23 15.25 -28.61 -9.62
C GLY A 23 15.63 -27.92 -10.93
N LEU A 24 14.89 -26.88 -11.31
CA LEU A 24 15.28 -25.81 -12.26
C LEU A 24 14.12 -24.79 -12.44
N ILE A 25 13.63 -24.23 -11.33
CA ILE A 25 13.17 -22.84 -11.29
C ILE A 25 13.82 -22.21 -10.03
N LEU A 26 15.14 -22.24 -10.02
CA LEU A 26 15.94 -21.37 -9.17
C LEU A 26 16.25 -20.14 -10.03
N GLY A 27 15.76 -18.96 -9.63
CA GLY A 27 16.52 -17.73 -9.86
C GLY A 27 15.90 -16.57 -10.64
N LEU A 28 14.58 -16.37 -10.74
CA LEU A 28 14.05 -15.16 -11.42
C LEU A 28 12.75 -14.52 -10.88
N ILE A 29 12.42 -14.60 -9.58
CA ILE A 29 11.41 -13.69 -8.98
C ILE A 29 11.82 -13.24 -7.56
N VAL A 30 13.04 -12.76 -7.38
CA VAL A 30 13.43 -11.93 -6.21
C VAL A 30 14.11 -10.65 -6.69
N GLY A 31 13.64 -10.11 -7.81
CA GLY A 31 14.23 -8.94 -8.45
C GLY A 31 13.27 -8.15 -9.31
N PHE A 32 11.94 -8.32 -9.15
CA PHE A 32 10.99 -7.39 -9.75
C PHE A 32 10.93 -6.15 -8.86
N SER A 33 11.95 -5.31 -9.07
CA SER A 33 12.13 -3.94 -8.62
C SER A 33 11.00 -3.39 -7.75
N THR A 34 11.27 -3.17 -6.47
CA THR A 34 10.41 -2.34 -5.61
C THR A 34 10.11 -0.98 -6.25
N ALA A 35 10.95 -0.51 -7.20
CA ALA A 35 10.71 0.70 -7.96
C ALA A 35 9.48 0.62 -8.89
N SER A 36 9.18 -0.52 -9.53
CA SER A 36 7.97 -0.61 -10.38
C SER A 36 6.68 -0.65 -9.55
N LEU A 37 6.73 -1.21 -8.35
CA LEU A 37 5.59 -1.23 -7.42
C LEU A 37 5.33 0.18 -6.86
N GLY A 38 6.37 0.86 -6.39
CA GLY A 38 6.26 2.23 -5.86
C GLY A 38 5.86 3.26 -6.91
N LEU A 39 6.28 3.10 -8.17
CA LEU A 39 5.81 3.97 -9.26
C LEU A 39 4.32 3.79 -9.55
N ALA A 40 3.83 2.54 -9.60
CA ALA A 40 2.41 2.27 -9.82
C ALA A 40 1.53 2.79 -8.69
N GLU A 41 1.99 2.67 -7.43
CA GLU A 41 1.30 3.20 -6.26
C GLU A 41 1.26 4.73 -6.24
N ASN A 42 2.40 5.39 -6.53
CA ASN A 42 2.46 6.86 -6.62
C ASN A 42 1.56 7.43 -7.73
N LEU A 43 1.52 6.78 -8.90
CA LEU A 43 0.63 7.19 -9.99
C LEU A 43 -0.83 7.07 -9.56
N ARG A 44 -1.19 5.97 -8.89
CA ARG A 44 -2.56 5.75 -8.38
C ARG A 44 -2.95 6.79 -7.33
N ASP A 45 -2.06 7.11 -6.39
CA ASP A 45 -2.33 8.13 -5.37
C ASP A 45 -2.54 9.51 -6.00
N ASN A 46 -1.73 9.88 -7.01
CA ASN A 46 -1.92 11.12 -7.77
C ASN A 46 -3.27 11.16 -8.50
N ASP A 47 -3.72 10.05 -9.09
CA ASP A 47 -5.03 9.97 -9.73
C ASP A 47 -6.18 10.12 -8.74
N ILE A 48 -6.11 9.44 -7.57
CA ILE A 48 -7.08 9.63 -6.48
C ILE A 48 -7.12 11.10 -6.06
N SER A 49 -5.96 11.72 -5.89
CA SER A 49 -5.84 13.15 -5.56
C SER A 49 -6.63 14.03 -6.53
N ARG A 50 -6.38 13.83 -7.83
CA ARG A 50 -6.98 14.60 -8.92
C ARG A 50 -8.48 14.40 -8.95
N LEU A 51 -8.95 13.16 -8.84
CA LEU A 51 -10.38 12.83 -8.85
C LEU A 51 -11.11 13.49 -7.67
N LEU A 52 -10.53 13.45 -6.47
CA LEU A 52 -11.09 14.12 -5.30
C LEU A 52 -11.17 15.65 -5.48
N THR A 53 -10.16 16.28 -6.10
CA THR A 53 -10.19 17.72 -6.41
C THR A 53 -11.31 18.07 -7.39
N PHE A 54 -11.61 17.22 -8.36
CA PHE A 54 -12.72 17.43 -9.30
C PHE A 54 -14.08 16.94 -8.76
N GLY A 55 -14.16 16.50 -7.50
CA GLY A 55 -15.39 15.98 -6.92
C GLY A 55 -15.86 14.64 -7.48
N GLN A 56 -15.01 13.94 -8.24
CA GLN A 56 -15.29 12.62 -8.82
C GLN A 56 -15.07 11.52 -7.77
N VAL A 57 -15.86 11.57 -6.70
CA VAL A 57 -15.68 10.73 -5.50
C VAL A 57 -15.84 9.24 -5.81
N ASP A 58 -16.82 8.89 -6.65
CA ASP A 58 -17.10 7.49 -6.97
C ASP A 58 -15.97 6.85 -7.76
N ALA A 59 -15.44 7.55 -8.77
CA ALA A 59 -14.28 7.10 -9.54
C ALA A 59 -13.03 6.98 -8.64
N ALA A 60 -12.83 7.93 -7.72
CA ALA A 60 -11.71 7.88 -6.77
C ALA A 60 -11.83 6.66 -5.83
N ARG A 61 -13.05 6.34 -5.39
CA ARG A 61 -13.33 5.20 -4.51
C ARG A 61 -13.17 3.87 -5.24
N GLU A 62 -13.65 3.77 -6.47
CA GLU A 62 -13.44 2.59 -7.31
C GLU A 62 -11.95 2.29 -7.51
N LEU A 63 -11.16 3.32 -7.79
CA LEU A 63 -9.72 3.20 -7.96
C LEU A 63 -9.00 2.73 -6.67
N LEU A 64 -9.47 3.19 -5.51
CA LEU A 64 -8.96 2.73 -4.21
C LEU A 64 -9.30 1.26 -3.98
N GLU A 65 -10.56 0.86 -4.13
CA GLU A 65 -11.00 -0.52 -3.84
C GLU A 65 -10.41 -1.55 -4.80
N ALA A 66 -10.05 -1.14 -6.03
CA ALA A 66 -9.31 -1.99 -6.98
C ALA A 66 -7.90 -2.39 -6.49
N SER A 67 -7.43 -1.84 -5.37
CA SER A 67 -6.09 -2.09 -4.82
C SER A 67 -6.06 -2.86 -3.49
N ASP A 68 -7.18 -3.44 -3.06
CA ASP A 68 -7.32 -4.13 -1.76
C ASP A 68 -6.83 -3.26 -0.59
N PRO A 69 -7.50 -2.10 -0.35
CA PRO A 69 -6.99 -1.09 0.55
C PRO A 69 -7.03 -1.56 2.01
N SER A 70 -5.96 -1.24 2.74
CA SER A 70 -5.93 -1.45 4.19
C SER A 70 -6.94 -0.54 4.91
N PRO A 71 -7.26 -0.81 6.19
CA PRO A 71 -8.04 0.11 7.00
C PRO A 71 -7.45 1.54 7.06
N ALA A 72 -6.12 1.66 7.08
CA ALA A 72 -5.43 2.94 7.09
C ALA A 72 -5.58 3.68 5.74
N ASP A 73 -5.57 2.96 4.61
CA ASP A 73 -5.78 3.54 3.28
C ASP A 73 -7.19 4.11 3.13
N ARG A 74 -8.20 3.38 3.62
CA ARG A 74 -9.59 3.88 3.64
C ARG A 74 -9.76 5.12 4.51
N LEU A 75 -9.17 5.12 5.71
CA LEU A 75 -9.16 6.30 6.58
C LEU A 75 -8.44 7.49 5.94
N PHE A 76 -7.33 7.24 5.25
CA PHE A 76 -6.57 8.28 4.54
C PHE A 76 -7.38 8.86 3.38
N PHE A 77 -8.07 8.02 2.61
CA PHE A 77 -8.99 8.46 1.56
C PHE A 77 -10.10 9.36 2.12
N ASP A 78 -10.80 8.91 3.17
CA ASP A 78 -11.89 9.67 3.79
C ASP A 78 -11.41 11.01 4.34
N ALA A 79 -10.23 11.05 4.96
CA ALA A 79 -9.61 12.29 5.43
C ALA A 79 -9.39 13.30 4.30
N ARG A 80 -8.90 12.83 3.15
CA ARG A 80 -8.65 13.66 1.96
C ARG A 80 -9.92 14.13 1.30
N LEU A 81 -10.96 13.29 1.27
CA LEU A 81 -12.29 13.67 0.80
C LEU A 81 -12.90 14.76 1.69
N LEU A 82 -12.79 14.64 3.02
CA LEU A 82 -13.26 15.68 3.94
C LEU A 82 -12.46 16.98 3.77
N LYS A 83 -11.15 16.88 3.56
CA LYS A 83 -10.30 18.03 3.25
C LYS A 83 -10.71 18.73 1.95
N SER A 84 -10.99 17.98 0.87
CA SER A 84 -11.43 18.57 -0.40
C SER A 84 -12.80 19.26 -0.28
N GLN A 85 -13.62 18.84 0.68
CA GLN A 85 -14.89 19.47 1.05
C GLN A 85 -14.74 20.62 2.07
N ALA A 86 -13.51 21.06 2.36
CA ALA A 86 -13.20 22.08 3.37
C ALA A 86 -13.65 21.74 4.81
N LYS A 87 -13.95 20.47 5.11
CA LYS A 87 -14.31 19.98 6.45
C LYS A 87 -13.06 19.67 7.28
N PHE A 88 -12.25 20.69 7.51
CA PHE A 88 -10.87 20.54 8.02
C PHE A 88 -10.80 19.86 9.39
N THR A 89 -11.66 20.23 10.35
CA THR A 89 -11.66 19.61 11.69
C THR A 89 -11.86 18.10 11.65
N ALA A 90 -12.78 17.63 10.79
CA ALA A 90 -13.06 16.21 10.65
C ALA A 90 -11.91 15.49 9.90
N ALA A 91 -11.35 16.11 8.86
CA ALA A 91 -10.18 15.60 8.16
C ALA A 91 -8.96 15.45 9.10
N ILE A 92 -8.70 16.44 9.95
CA ILE A 92 -7.62 16.41 10.96
C ILE A 92 -7.79 15.21 11.89
N ALA A 93 -9.01 14.94 12.35
CA ALA A 93 -9.30 13.80 13.22
C ALA A 93 -8.97 12.46 12.53
N LEU A 94 -9.36 12.30 11.26
CA LEU A 94 -9.05 11.09 10.49
C LEU A 94 -7.56 10.95 10.19
N PHE A 95 -6.86 12.02 9.80
CA PHE A 95 -5.41 11.94 9.59
C PHE A 95 -4.65 11.55 10.87
N ARG A 96 -5.10 12.00 12.04
CA ARG A 96 -4.55 11.54 13.32
C ARG A 96 -4.77 10.05 13.54
N GLN A 97 -5.93 9.50 13.17
CA GLN A 97 -6.19 8.06 13.25
C GLN A 97 -5.31 7.28 12.28
N VAL A 98 -5.09 7.77 11.06
CA VAL A 98 -4.15 7.16 10.11
C VAL A 98 -2.76 7.07 10.74
N LEU A 99 -2.27 8.14 11.37
CA LEU A 99 -0.96 8.14 12.04
C LEU A 99 -0.91 7.32 13.35
N GLN A 100 -2.06 6.99 13.95
CA GLN A 100 -2.11 6.03 15.06
C GLN A 100 -1.91 4.60 14.56
N LEU A 101 -2.46 4.27 13.38
CA LEU A 101 -2.27 2.96 12.74
C LEU A 101 -0.89 2.84 12.09
N GLU A 102 -0.43 3.91 11.44
CA GLU A 102 0.82 3.96 10.70
C GLU A 102 1.64 5.21 11.08
N PRO A 103 2.39 5.18 12.20
CA PRO A 103 3.12 6.34 12.70
C PRO A 103 4.13 6.96 11.73
N ASN A 104 4.64 6.14 10.81
CA ASN A 104 5.67 6.48 9.84
C ASN A 104 5.10 6.88 8.45
N ARG A 105 3.78 6.99 8.30
CA ARG A 105 3.13 7.29 7.02
C ARG A 105 3.33 8.77 6.64
N MET A 106 4.37 9.05 5.87
CA MET A 106 4.82 10.42 5.57
C MET A 106 3.79 11.28 4.83
N ASN A 107 3.03 10.69 3.91
CA ASN A 107 1.95 11.38 3.20
C ASN A 107 0.81 11.80 4.16
N ALA A 108 0.41 10.97 5.13
CA ALA A 108 -0.57 11.34 6.15
C ALA A 108 -0.07 12.46 7.07
N ARG A 109 1.21 12.45 7.45
CA ARG A 109 1.81 13.54 8.24
C ARG A 109 1.83 14.86 7.46
N ARG A 110 2.16 14.81 6.17
CA ARG A 110 2.10 15.98 5.25
C ARG A 110 0.68 16.51 5.10
N GLU A 111 -0.27 15.63 4.83
CA GLU A 111 -1.68 16.00 4.68
C GLU A 111 -2.26 16.56 5.98
N LEU A 112 -1.89 16.02 7.14
CA LEU A 112 -2.26 16.58 8.45
C LEU A 112 -1.71 18.00 8.62
N ALA A 113 -0.41 18.22 8.37
CA ALA A 113 0.21 19.53 8.50
C ALA A 113 -0.46 20.57 7.59
N HIS A 114 -0.73 20.20 6.33
CA HIS A 114 -1.41 21.07 5.38
C HIS A 114 -2.87 21.34 5.78
N THR A 115 -3.59 20.34 6.29
CA THR A 115 -4.98 20.52 6.74
C THR A 115 -5.06 21.41 7.98
N LEU A 116 -4.12 21.27 8.92
CA LEU A 116 -3.99 22.18 10.07
C LEU A 116 -3.73 23.61 9.62
N LEU A 117 -2.87 23.81 8.62
CA LEU A 117 -2.61 25.13 8.04
C LEU A 117 -3.89 25.74 7.43
N LEU A 118 -4.65 24.97 6.65
CA LEU A 118 -5.93 25.41 6.07
C LEU A 118 -6.98 25.73 7.15
N ASN A 119 -6.95 24.99 8.28
CA ASN A 119 -7.78 25.25 9.44
C ASN A 119 -7.30 26.43 10.31
N ARG A 120 -6.15 27.06 9.96
CA ARG A 120 -5.47 28.13 10.71
C ARG A 120 -4.89 27.70 12.07
N ASP A 121 -4.67 26.41 12.26
CA ASP A 121 -4.00 25.84 13.43
C ASP A 121 -2.47 25.87 13.24
N PHE A 122 -1.89 27.08 13.24
CA PHE A 122 -0.50 27.30 12.83
C PHE A 122 0.54 26.59 13.70
N GLY A 123 0.37 26.57 15.02
CA GLY A 123 1.32 25.91 15.94
C GLY A 123 1.41 24.40 15.71
N PRO A 124 0.28 23.66 15.74
CA PRO A 124 0.27 22.24 15.36
C PRO A 124 0.77 21.98 13.92
N ALA A 125 0.43 22.85 12.97
CA ALA A 125 0.93 22.72 11.60
C ALA A 125 2.47 22.81 11.55
N GLU A 126 3.04 23.84 12.17
CA GLU A 126 4.50 24.04 12.28
C GLU A 126 5.18 22.84 12.92
N PHE A 127 4.62 22.31 14.02
CA PHE A 127 5.14 21.09 14.65
C PHE A 127 5.27 19.94 13.64
N HIS A 128 4.20 19.64 12.88
CA HIS A 128 4.23 18.54 11.92
C HIS A 128 5.13 18.82 10.71
N PHE A 129 5.21 20.05 10.21
CA PHE A 129 6.17 20.42 9.16
C PHE A 129 7.62 20.26 9.62
N ASN A 130 7.95 20.68 10.83
CA ASN A 130 9.29 20.51 11.39
C ASN A 130 9.66 19.02 11.54
N GLN A 131 8.71 18.15 11.89
CA GLN A 131 8.95 16.70 11.89
C GLN A 131 9.25 16.17 10.49
N LEU A 132 8.55 16.64 9.45
CA LEU A 132 8.80 16.21 8.07
C LEU A 132 10.19 16.65 7.58
N LEU A 133 10.60 17.89 7.87
CA LEU A 133 11.92 18.42 7.51
C LEU A 133 13.08 17.67 8.18
N ARG A 134 12.89 17.21 9.42
CA ARG A 134 13.89 16.39 10.13
C ARG A 134 14.03 14.98 9.55
N ILE A 135 12.99 14.46 8.92
CA ILE A 135 13.02 13.13 8.29
C ILE A 135 13.63 13.24 6.89
N ASP A 136 13.37 14.34 6.18
CA ASP A 136 13.86 14.62 4.83
C ASP A 136 15.23 15.34 4.86
N GLU A 137 16.22 14.83 5.62
CA GLU A 137 17.55 15.44 5.67
C GLU A 137 18.28 15.34 4.32
N ASN A 138 17.93 16.24 3.39
CA ASN A 138 18.83 16.92 2.49
C ASN A 138 18.57 18.44 2.58
N PRO A 139 19.34 19.19 3.40
CA PRO A 139 19.09 20.61 3.71
C PRO A 139 19.44 21.58 2.58
N LYS A 140 19.51 21.13 1.31
CA LYS A 140 19.83 21.97 0.15
C LYS A 140 18.90 21.67 -1.03
N MET A 141 17.80 22.42 -1.12
CA MET A 141 17.24 22.86 -2.38
C MET A 141 17.00 24.36 -2.29
#